data_AF-A0A352DN93-F1
#
_entry.id   AF-A0A352DN93-F1
#
_cell.length_a   1.000
_cell.length_b   1.000
_cell.length_c   1.000
_cell.angle_alpha   90.00
_cell.angle_beta   90.00
_cell.angle_gamma   90.00
#
_symmetry.space_group_name_H-M   'P 1'
#
loop_
_entity.id
_entity.type
_entity.pdbx_description
1 polymer ?
#
loop_
_entity_poly.entity_id
_entity_poly.type
_entity_poly.pdbx_seq_one_letter_code
_entity_poly.pdbx_strand_id
1 'polypeptide(L)' 'MDTGSAAGMLKVMALLAGIMLVLWGMITYRHFRSGWTKKQKIMDITGIVILGAFLVLMIMPLQKMMV' A
#
# COMPACT_ATOMS: atom_id res chain seq x y z
N MET A 1 16.06 -23.89 -0.03
CA MET A 1 15.41 -22.60 0.29
C MET A 1 13.99 -22.91 0.69
N ASP A 2 13.61 -22.65 1.95
CA ASP A 2 12.25 -22.90 2.46
C ASP A 2 11.23 -21.99 1.78
N THR A 3 10.60 -22.50 0.72
CA THR A 3 9.54 -21.79 -0.01
C THR A 3 8.30 -21.54 0.85
N GLY A 4 8.09 -22.35 1.91
CA GLY A 4 7.01 -22.15 2.88
C GLY A 4 7.13 -20.88 3.73
N SER A 5 8.36 -20.48 4.07
CA SER A 5 8.65 -19.25 4.83
C SER A 5 8.42 -17.99 3.98
N ALA A 6 8.95 -17.99 2.74
CA ALA A 6 8.84 -16.85 1.82
C ALA A 6 7.40 -16.57 1.37
N ALA A 7 6.63 -17.61 1.05
CA ALA A 7 5.22 -17.46 0.66
C ALA A 7 4.33 -16.98 1.82
N GLY A 8 4.60 -17.45 3.04
CA GLY A 8 3.93 -16.94 4.25
C GLY A 8 4.21 -15.46 4.48
N MET A 9 5.47 -15.05 4.34
CA MET A 9 5.89 -13.65 4.48
C MET A 9 5.22 -12.74 3.44
N LEU A 10 5.15 -13.16 2.18
CA LEU A 10 4.45 -12.41 1.12
C LEU A 10 2.96 -12.21 1.41
N LYS A 11 2.26 -13.23 1.93
CA LYS A 11 0.85 -13.11 2.33
C LYS A 11 0.65 -12.09 3.46
N VAL A 12 1.54 -12.09 4.44
CA VAL A 12 1.51 -11.12 5.54
C VAL A 12 1.79 -9.71 5.04
N MET A 13 2.78 -9.52 4.15
CA MET A 13 3.06 -8.21 3.56
C MET A 13 1.89 -7.70 2.70
N ALA A 14 1.25 -8.58 1.92
CA ALA A 14 0.06 -8.23 1.15
C ALA A 14 -1.11 -7.82 2.04
N LEU A 15 -1.33 -8.54 3.16
CA LEU A 15 -2.34 -8.19 4.15
C LEU A 15 -2.07 -6.81 4.77
N LEU A 16 -0.84 -6.56 5.20
CA LEU A 16 -0.44 -5.27 5.78
C LEU A 16 -0.58 -4.13 4.77
N ALA A 17 -0.19 -4.35 3.51
CA ALA A 17 -0.38 -3.37 2.43
C ALA A 17 -1.87 -3.06 2.21
N GLY A 18 -2.73 -4.08 2.24
CA GLY A 18 -4.18 -3.92 2.17
C GLY A 18 -4.75 -3.11 3.34
N ILE A 19 -4.32 -3.40 4.57
CA ILE A 19 -4.72 -2.64 5.77
C ILE A 19 -4.28 -1.17 5.64
N MET A 20 -3.03 -0.92 5.23
CA MET A 20 -2.52 0.44 5.03
C MET A 20 -3.32 1.21 3.97
N LEU A 21 -3.68 0.56 2.86
CA LEU A 21 -4.55 1.15 1.83
C LEU A 21 -5.92 1.54 2.39
N VAL A 22 -6.55 0.67 3.17
CA VAL A 22 -7.87 0.94 3.78
C VAL A 22 -7.77 2.10 4.76
N LEU A 23 -6.78 2.08 5.67
CA LEU A 23 -6.55 3.16 6.63
C LEU A 23 -6.29 4.50 5.93
N TRP A 24 -5.42 4.50 4.92
CA TRP A 24 -5.13 5.70 4.13
C TRP A 24 -6.37 6.21 3.40
N GLY A 25 -7.17 5.31 2.81
CA GLY A 25 -8.43 5.64 2.16
C GLY A 25 -9.46 6.26 3.12
N MET A 26 -9.58 5.72 4.34
CA MET A 26 -10.46 6.30 5.37
C MET A 26 -10.03 7.70 5.80
N ILE A 27 -8.72 7.92 6.00
CA ILE A 27 -8.17 9.23 6.37
C ILE A 27 -8.41 10.25 5.24
N THR A 28 -8.09 9.86 4.00
CA THR A 28 -8.28 10.71 2.83
C THR A 28 -9.76 11.04 2.62
N TYR A 29 -10.65 10.07 2.81
CA TYR A 29 -12.10 10.28 2.74
C TYR A 29 -12.58 11.25 3.81
N ARG A 30 -12.08 11.12 5.05
CA ARG A 30 -12.39 12.07 6.13
C ARG A 30 -11.95 13.49 5.75
N HIS A 31 -10.74 13.66 5.23
CA HIS A 31 -10.24 14.96 4.78
C HIS A 31 -11.08 15.56 3.66
N PHE A 32 -11.52 14.73 2.71
CA PHE A 32 -12.41 15.14 1.64
C PHE A 32 -13.77 15.63 2.16
N ARG A 33 -14.35 14.94 3.15
CA ARG A 33 -15.64 15.30 3.76
C ARG A 33 -15.56 16.51 4.69
N SER A 34 -14.47 16.68 5.43
CA SER A 34 -14.29 17.78 6.39
C SER A 34 -13.76 19.08 5.76
N GLY A 35 -13.42 19.05 4.47
CA GLY A 35 -12.71 20.13 3.80
C GLY A 35 -11.19 19.93 3.89
N TRP A 36 -10.57 19.85 2.72
CA TRP A 36 -9.16 19.49 2.60
C TRP A 36 -8.26 20.72 2.77
N THR A 37 -7.38 20.73 3.78
CA THR A 37 -6.34 21.75 3.85
C THR A 37 -5.25 21.49 2.81
N LYS A 38 -4.52 22.54 2.40
CA LYS A 38 -3.39 22.40 1.45
C LYS A 38 -2.36 21.38 1.92
N LYS A 39 -2.04 21.36 3.22
CA LYS A 39 -1.08 20.42 3.81
C LYS A 39 -1.59 18.98 3.76
N GLN A 40 -2.84 18.74 4.14
CA GLN A 40 -3.45 17.40 4.06
C GLN A 40 -3.49 16.90 2.62
N LYS A 41 -3.83 17.76 1.66
CA LYS A 41 -3.87 17.38 0.25
C LYS A 41 -2.50 16.92 -0.26
N ILE A 42 -1.43 17.63 0.10
CA ILE A 42 -0.07 17.23 -0.23
C ILE A 42 0.28 15.91 0.44
N MET A 43 0.01 15.75 1.74
CA MET A 43 0.32 14.51 2.46
C MET A 43 -0.43 13.30 1.90
N ASP A 44 -1.71 13.46 1.56
CA ASP A 44 -2.52 12.37 1.02
C ASP A 44 -2.03 11.99 -0.39
N ILE A 45 -1.74 12.97 -1.26
CA ILE A 45 -1.15 12.71 -2.59
C ILE A 45 0.20 12.00 -2.47
N THR A 46 1.09 12.50 -1.62
CA THR A 46 2.38 11.85 -1.36
C THR A 46 2.18 10.44 -0.80
N GLY A 47 1.21 10.27 0.10
CA GLY A 47 0.86 8.98 0.69
C GLY A 47 0.43 7.95 -0.35
N ILE A 48 -0.43 8.31 -1.30
CA ILE A 48 -0.85 7.38 -2.36
C ILE A 48 0.29 7.06 -3.33
N VAL A 49 1.17 8.01 -3.62
CA VAL A 49 2.35 7.76 -4.46
C VAL A 49 3.28 6.74 -3.80
N ILE A 50 3.56 6.90 -2.51
CA ILE A 50 4.40 5.96 -1.75
C ILE A 50 3.75 4.59 -1.65
N LEU A 51 2.45 4.52 -1.32
CA LEU A 51 1.70 3.26 -1.26
C LEU A 51 1.66 2.56 -2.63
N GLY A 52 1.45 3.32 -3.71
CA GLY A 52 1.48 2.79 -5.07
C GLY A 52 2.84 2.20 -5.45
N ALA A 53 3.93 2.92 -5.15
CA ALA A 53 5.29 2.43 -5.39
C ALA A 53 5.58 1.16 -4.58
N PHE A 54 5.16 1.12 -3.31
CA PHE A 54 5.31 -0.06 -2.45
C PHE A 54 4.59 -1.29 -3.02
N LEU A 55 3.36 -1.13 -3.52
CA LEU A 55 2.59 -2.22 -4.15
C LEU A 55 3.27 -2.73 -5.42
N VAL A 56 3.78 -1.84 -6.28
CA VAL A 56 4.50 -2.24 -7.50
C VAL A 56 5.75 -3.04 -7.15
N LEU A 57 6.53 -2.57 -6.18
CA LEU A 57 7.75 -3.27 -5.72
C LEU A 57 7.43 -4.63 -5.10
N MET A 58 6.26 -4.79 -4.47
CA MET A 58 5.81 -6.07 -3.93
C MET A 58 5.37 -7.05 -5.04
N ILE A 59 4.79 -6.55 -6.14
CA ILE A 59 4.28 -7.38 -7.25
C ILE A 59 5.39 -7.76 -8.25
N MET A 60 6.37 -6.88 -8.50
CA MET A 60 7.51 -7.15 -9.40
C MET A 60 8.22 -8.50 -9.18
N PRO A 61 8.62 -8.88 -7.95
CA PRO A 61 9.27 -10.16 -7.71
C PRO A 61 8.33 -11.35 -7.92
N LEU A 62 7.02 -11.20 -7.68
CA LEU A 62 6.02 -12.24 -7.95
C LEU A 62 5.89 -12.51 -9.45
N GLN A 63 5.88 -11.48 -10.29
CA GLN A 63 5.82 -11.64 -11.74
C GLN A 63 7.03 -12.39 -12.31
N LYS A 64 8.23 -12.13 -11.78
CA LYS A 64 9.46 -12.83 -12.17
C LYS A 64 9.51 -14.29 -11.72
N MET A 65 8.71 -14.70 -10.73
CA MET A 65 8.61 -16.09 -10.28
C MET A 65 7.55 -16.89 -11.04
N MET A 66 6.67 -16.23 -11.80
CA MET A 66 5.60 -16.86 -12.60
C MET A 66 5.96 -17.06 -14.09
N VAL A 67 7.11 -16.52 -14.53
CA VAL A 67 7.70 -16.72 -15.87
C VAL A 67 8.91 -17.63 -15.72
#